data_AF-A0A7G6DZZ5-F1
#
_entry.id   AF-A0A7G6DZZ5-F1
#
_cell.length_a   1.000
_cell.length_b   1.000
_cell.length_c   1.000
_cell.angle_alpha   90.00
_cell.angle_beta   90.00
_cell.angle_gamma   90.00
#
_symmetry.space_group_name_H-M   'P 1'
#
loop_
_entity.id
_entity.type
_entity.pdbx_description
1 polymer ?
#
loop_
_entity_poly.entity_id
_entity_poly.type
_entity_poly.pdbx_seq_one_letter_code
_entity_poly.pdbx_strand_id
1 'polypeptide(L)'
;MDIKNICRLLKNKKGGTNSIEFIIYFTIIVFIMFAGVDYYVTQVRYNIVERIKDQALDRMRIEGWLSEPVKDQIITKLQGMGYRDIQITGTVEGEVSQPVLRNVQDPGNSVIRLVISCKPRETPFLFGRLLGARDQGEFVIRVGGEVLSERPL
;
A
#
# COMPACT_ATOMS: atom_id res chain seq x y z
N MET A 1 33.99 20.26 13.30
CA MET A 1 34.76 19.08 13.78
C MET A 1 35.66 18.67 12.64
N ASP A 2 36.96 18.96 12.75
CA ASP A 2 37.91 18.94 11.62
C ASP A 2 38.12 17.55 11.00
N ILE A 3 37.98 17.47 9.67
CA ILE A 3 38.26 16.29 8.83
C ILE A 3 39.68 15.73 9.08
N LYS A 4 40.64 16.61 9.39
CA LYS A 4 42.01 16.23 9.76
C LYS A 4 42.08 15.37 11.04
N ASN A 5 41.21 15.60 12.02
CA ASN A 5 41.17 14.82 13.26
C ASN A 5 40.58 13.42 13.03
N ILE A 6 39.63 13.29 12.11
CA ILE A 6 39.05 12.00 11.69
C ILE A 6 40.13 11.13 11.03
N CYS A 7 40.93 11.68 10.11
CA CYS A 7 42.02 10.95 9.46
C CYS A 7 43.14 10.52 10.43
N ARG A 8 43.41 11.30 11.49
CA ARG A 8 44.43 10.95 12.50
C ARG A 8 43.96 9.81 13.42
N LEU A 9 42.66 9.75 13.72
CA LEU A 9 42.03 8.66 14.48
C LEU A 9 42.04 7.34 13.70
N LEU A 10 41.77 7.38 12.39
CA LEU A 10 41.80 6.20 11.51
C LEU A 10 43.19 5.57 11.38
N LYS A 11 44.26 6.34 11.56
CA LYS A 11 45.65 5.90 11.37
C LYS A 11 46.29 5.28 12.63
N ASN A 12 45.56 5.22 13.74
CA ASN A 12 46.09 4.77 15.03
C ASN A 12 45.89 3.26 15.21
N LYS A 13 46.96 2.45 15.09
CA LYS A 13 46.93 0.96 15.17
C LYS A 13 46.54 0.36 16.54
N LYS A 14 45.99 1.14 17.47
CA LYS A 14 45.50 0.68 18.77
C LYS A 14 44.02 1.02 18.90
N GLY A 15 43.17 0.02 19.15
CA GLY A 15 41.80 0.11 19.67
C GLY A 15 40.77 0.92 18.85
N GLY A 16 41.09 2.16 18.50
CA GLY A 16 40.22 3.14 17.84
C GLY A 16 39.86 2.78 16.40
N THR A 17 40.74 2.16 15.60
CA THR A 17 40.38 1.70 14.26
C THR A 17 39.26 0.64 14.31
N ASN A 18 39.37 -0.35 15.20
CA ASN A 18 38.35 -1.39 15.36
C ASN A 18 37.02 -0.81 15.89
N SER A 19 37.06 0.16 16.80
CA SER A 19 35.85 0.83 17.30
C SER A 19 35.15 1.65 16.20
N ILE A 20 35.90 2.33 15.33
CA ILE A 20 35.33 3.10 14.22
C ILE A 20 34.72 2.16 13.17
N GLU A 21 35.41 1.08 12.81
CA GLU A 21 34.87 0.04 11.91
C GLU A 21 33.56 -0.55 12.45
N PHE A 22 33.51 -0.86 13.75
CA PHE A 22 32.29 -1.34 14.40
C PHE A 22 31.14 -0.34 14.31
N ILE A 23 31.39 0.95 14.54
CA ILE A 23 30.36 1.99 14.43
C ILE A 23 29.83 2.08 13.00
N ILE A 24 30.71 2.02 12.00
CA ILE A 24 30.31 2.05 10.58
C ILE A 24 29.41 0.85 10.25
N TYR A 25 29.82 -0.38 10.61
CA TYR A 25 29.01 -1.56 10.38
C TYR A 25 27.68 -1.52 11.14
N PHE A 26 27.71 -1.09 12.41
CA PHE A 26 26.51 -0.96 13.23
C PHE A 26 25.51 0.01 12.60
N THR A 27 25.96 1.17 12.14
CA THR A 27 25.10 2.13 11.45
C THR A 27 24.48 1.51 10.19
N ILE A 28 25.26 0.83 9.34
CA ILE A 28 24.74 0.20 8.12
C ILE A 28 23.68 -0.86 8.46
N ILE A 29 23.93 -1.72 9.44
CA ILE A 29 23.00 -2.78 9.86
C ILE A 29 21.69 -2.18 10.39
N VAL A 30 21.78 -1.14 11.24
CA VAL A 30 20.59 -0.45 11.76
C VAL A 30 19.76 0.15 10.63
N PHE A 31 20.40 0.78 9.64
CA PHE A 31 19.70 1.31 8.46
C PHE A 31 18.96 0.22 7.68
N ILE A 32 19.61 -0.93 7.44
CA ILE A 32 18.99 -2.06 6.74
C ILE A 32 17.81 -2.62 7.55
N MET A 33 17.94 -2.73 8.88
CA MET A 33 16.84 -3.19 9.73
C MET A 33 15.63 -2.26 9.66
N PHE A 34 15.83 -0.94 9.76
CA PHE A 34 14.71 0.02 9.63
C PHE A 34 14.06 -0.05 8.26
N ALA A 35 14.83 -0.19 7.17
CA ALA A 35 14.28 -0.35 5.83
C ALA A 35 13.43 -1.63 5.69
N GLY A 36 13.87 -2.73 6.32
CA GLY A 36 13.11 -3.98 6.36
C GLY A 36 11.79 -3.85 7.11
N VAL A 37 11.79 -3.17 8.26
CA VAL A 37 10.55 -2.91 9.03
C VAL A 37 9.58 -2.04 8.23
N ASP A 38 10.06 -0.95 7.62
CA ASP A 38 9.24 -0.07 6.78
C ASP A 38 8.60 -0.81 5.61
N TYR A 39 9.39 -1.66 4.93
CA TYR A 39 8.90 -2.50 3.84
C TYR A 39 7.81 -3.44 4.33
N TYR A 40 8.04 -4.13 5.44
CA TYR A 40 7.09 -5.06 6.03
C TYR A 40 5.77 -4.36 6.41
N VAL A 41 5.84 -3.21 7.09
CA VAL A 41 4.64 -2.44 7.47
C VAL A 41 3.85 -2.00 6.23
N THR A 42 4.55 -1.54 5.19
CA THR A 42 3.93 -1.15 3.92
C THR A 42 3.23 -2.34 3.25
N GLN A 43 3.88 -3.50 3.21
CA GLN A 43 3.32 -4.72 2.65
C GLN A 43 2.09 -5.19 3.43
N VAL A 44 2.12 -5.16 4.76
CA VAL A 44 0.97 -5.50 5.60
C VAL A 44 -0.22 -4.58 5.31
N ARG A 45 0.02 -3.27 5.19
CA ARG A 45 -1.03 -2.29 4.87
C ARG A 45 -1.63 -2.56 3.50
N TYR A 46 -0.80 -2.83 2.48
CA TYR A 46 -1.26 -3.23 1.15
C TYR A 46 -2.17 -4.46 1.22
N ASN A 47 -1.72 -5.52 1.89
CA ASN A 47 -2.47 -6.77 2.02
C ASN A 47 -3.82 -6.60 2.73
N ILE A 48 -3.93 -5.66 3.68
CA ILE A 48 -5.21 -5.35 4.34
C ILE A 48 -6.21 -4.77 3.34
N VAL A 49 -5.78 -3.79 2.52
CA VAL A 49 -6.66 -3.17 1.52
C VAL A 49 -7.01 -4.18 0.43
N GLU A 50 -6.06 -5.03 0.02
CA GLU A 50 -6.29 -6.12 -0.93
C GLU A 50 -7.36 -7.10 -0.42
N ARG A 51 -7.27 -7.54 0.84
CA ARG A 51 -8.28 -8.43 1.44
C ARG A 51 -9.66 -7.79 1.50
N ILE A 52 -9.75 -6.49 1.80
CA ILE A 52 -11.01 -5.75 1.81
C ILE A 52 -11.60 -5.69 0.39
N LYS A 53 -10.75 -5.45 -0.62
CA LYS A 53 -11.14 -5.48 -2.03
C LYS A 53 -11.67 -6.86 -2.42
N ASP A 54 -10.97 -7.94 -2.09
CA ASP A 54 -11.41 -9.30 -2.42
C ASP A 54 -12.77 -9.63 -1.79
N GLN A 55 -12.93 -9.32 -0.51
CA GLN A 55 -14.20 -9.50 0.19
C GLN A 55 -15.34 -8.68 -0.45
N ALA A 56 -15.05 -7.47 -0.94
CA ALA A 56 -16.02 -6.65 -1.65
C ALA A 56 -16.35 -7.21 -3.04
N LEU A 57 -15.34 -7.66 -3.80
CA LEU A 57 -15.53 -8.28 -5.11
C LEU A 57 -16.38 -9.56 -5.02
N ASP A 58 -16.19 -10.38 -3.99
CA ASP A 58 -17.01 -11.57 -3.78
C ASP A 58 -18.49 -11.24 -3.55
N ARG A 59 -18.79 -10.12 -2.86
CA ARG A 59 -20.17 -9.64 -2.73
C ARG A 59 -20.70 -9.09 -4.05
N MET A 60 -19.89 -8.27 -4.73
CA MET A 60 -20.27 -7.71 -6.04
C MET A 60 -20.52 -8.81 -7.07
N ARG A 61 -19.79 -9.94 -7.02
CA ARG A 61 -20.01 -11.10 -7.88
C ARG A 61 -21.45 -11.60 -7.84
N ILE A 62 -22.08 -11.58 -6.68
CA ILE A 62 -23.47 -12.04 -6.47
C ILE A 62 -24.45 -10.90 -6.74
N GLU A 63 -24.14 -9.68 -6.30
CA GLU A 63 -25.04 -8.53 -6.38
C GLU A 63 -25.05 -7.86 -7.77
N GLY A 64 -23.99 -8.02 -8.57
CA GLY A 64 -23.79 -7.40 -9.88
C GLY A 64 -23.16 -6.00 -9.85
N TRP A 65 -23.01 -5.40 -8.66
CA TRP A 65 -22.42 -4.06 -8.45
C TRP A 65 -22.00 -3.88 -6.99
N LEU A 66 -21.37 -2.76 -6.65
CA LEU A 66 -21.12 -2.36 -5.27
C LEU A 66 -22.25 -1.46 -4.78
N SER A 67 -23.02 -1.94 -3.82
CA SER A 67 -24.09 -1.17 -3.18
C SER A 67 -23.55 -0.03 -2.29
N GLU A 68 -24.28 1.08 -2.21
CA GLU A 68 -23.95 2.25 -1.39
C GLU A 68 -23.69 1.93 0.09
N PRO A 69 -24.52 1.13 0.80
CA PRO A 69 -24.24 0.77 2.20
C PRO A 69 -22.95 -0.04 2.37
N VAL A 70 -22.58 -0.87 1.39
CA VAL A 70 -21.33 -1.63 1.44
C VAL A 70 -20.13 -0.72 1.18
N LYS A 71 -20.26 0.24 0.27
CA LYS A 71 -19.26 1.27 0.02
C LYS A 71 -18.97 2.07 1.30
N ASP A 72 -20.00 2.51 2.03
CA ASP A 72 -19.85 3.25 3.28
C ASP A 72 -19.22 2.41 4.40
N GLN A 73 -19.55 1.12 4.46
CA GLN A 73 -18.90 0.17 5.38
C GLN A 73 -17.39 0.06 5.08
N ILE A 74 -17.00 -0.02 3.81
CA ILE A 74 -15.58 -0.08 3.40
C ILE A 74 -14.87 1.21 3.78
N ILE A 75 -15.46 2.37 3.48
CA ILE A 75 -14.89 3.68 3.81
C ILE A 75 -14.71 3.81 5.33
N THR A 76 -15.76 3.52 6.12
CA THR A 76 -15.71 3.60 7.58
C THR A 76 -14.66 2.66 8.16
N LYS A 77 -14.57 1.43 7.65
CA LYS A 77 -13.57 0.44 8.09
C LYS A 77 -12.16 0.90 7.80
N LEU A 78 -11.90 1.43 6.60
CA LEU A 78 -10.60 1.97 6.21
C LEU A 78 -10.23 3.23 7.01
N GLN A 79 -11.18 4.12 7.26
CA GLN A 79 -10.98 5.28 8.13
C GLN A 79 -10.63 4.87 9.56
N GLY A 80 -11.34 3.88 10.12
CA GLY A 80 -11.04 3.30 11.44
C GLY A 80 -9.66 2.64 11.54
N MET A 81 -9.11 2.17 10.41
CA MET A 81 -7.75 1.62 10.31
C MET A 81 -6.68 2.69 10.04
N GLY A 82 -7.06 3.98 9.95
CA GLY A 82 -6.13 5.08 9.74
C GLY A 82 -5.81 5.39 8.28
N TYR A 83 -6.65 4.98 7.33
CA TYR A 83 -6.56 5.42 5.94
C TYR A 83 -7.36 6.72 5.71
N ARG A 84 -6.90 7.54 4.77
CA ARG A 84 -7.46 8.83 4.35
C ARG A 84 -7.60 8.87 2.82
N ASP A 85 -8.33 9.84 2.30
CA ASP A 85 -8.56 10.06 0.86
C ASP A 85 -8.99 8.77 0.13
N ILE A 86 -9.96 8.06 0.70
CA ILE A 86 -10.44 6.79 0.17
C ILE A 86 -11.32 7.08 -1.04
N GLN A 87 -10.90 6.56 -2.19
CA GLN A 87 -11.62 6.61 -3.45
C GLN A 87 -11.94 5.18 -3.88
N ILE A 88 -13.22 4.93 -4.17
CA ILE A 88 -13.70 3.65 -4.67
C ILE A 88 -14.31 3.91 -6.04
N THR A 89 -13.81 3.22 -7.06
CA THR A 89 -14.23 3.40 -8.47
C THR A 89 -14.49 2.03 -9.11
N GLY A 90 -15.36 1.99 -10.13
CA GLY A 90 -15.66 0.77 -10.88
C GLY A 90 -17.17 0.55 -11.06
N THR A 91 -17.63 -0.68 -10.89
CA THR A 91 -19.04 -1.05 -11.02
C THR A 91 -19.82 -0.70 -9.74
N VAL A 92 -19.96 0.59 -9.44
CA VAL A 92 -20.57 1.10 -8.21
C VAL A 92 -22.01 1.57 -8.47
N GLU A 93 -22.90 1.33 -7.50
CA GLU A 93 -24.26 1.87 -7.49
C GLU A 93 -24.24 3.40 -7.63
N GLY A 94 -25.03 3.93 -8.56
CA GLY A 94 -25.08 5.36 -8.89
C GLY A 94 -24.08 5.80 -9.97
N GLU A 95 -22.96 5.10 -10.16
CA GLU A 95 -22.07 5.29 -11.33
C GLU A 95 -22.51 4.43 -12.52
N VAL A 96 -22.99 3.22 -12.25
CA VAL A 96 -23.56 2.31 -13.25
C VAL A 96 -25.07 2.27 -13.08
N SER A 97 -25.80 2.43 -14.19
CA SER A 97 -27.26 2.55 -14.18
C SER A 97 -28.00 1.26 -13.76
N GLN A 98 -27.37 0.10 -13.92
CA GLN A 98 -27.96 -1.21 -13.62
C GLN A 98 -26.90 -2.20 -13.13
N PRO A 99 -27.28 -3.21 -12.33
CA PRO A 99 -26.37 -4.27 -11.92
C PRO A 99 -25.89 -5.07 -13.13
N VAL A 100 -24.62 -5.44 -13.14
CA VAL A 100 -24.06 -6.32 -14.18
C VAL A 100 -24.61 -7.73 -13.97
N LEU A 101 -25.26 -8.27 -15.00
CA LEU A 101 -25.85 -9.61 -14.98
C LEU A 101 -24.89 -10.66 -15.54
N ARG A 102 -25.13 -11.92 -15.20
CA ARG A 102 -24.43 -13.06 -15.79
C ARG A 102 -24.86 -13.24 -17.24
N ASN A 103 -23.87 -13.21 -18.13
CA ASN A 103 -24.05 -13.47 -19.55
C ASN A 103 -23.14 -14.65 -19.94
N VAL A 104 -23.76 -15.79 -20.23
CA VAL A 104 -23.05 -17.01 -20.65
C VAL A 104 -22.62 -16.93 -22.12
N GLN A 105 -23.28 -16.10 -22.92
CA GLN A 105 -23.02 -15.95 -24.35
C GLN A 105 -21.88 -14.96 -24.62
N ASP A 106 -21.76 -13.91 -23.81
CA ASP A 106 -20.65 -12.96 -23.86
C ASP A 106 -20.12 -12.64 -22.45
N PRO A 107 -19.07 -13.36 -22.00
CA PRO A 107 -18.46 -13.16 -20.69
C PRO A 107 -17.87 -11.77 -20.49
N GLY A 108 -17.49 -11.06 -21.58
CA GLY A 108 -16.89 -9.73 -21.49
C GLY A 108 -17.85 -8.68 -20.93
N ASN A 109 -19.15 -8.85 -21.17
CA ASN A 109 -20.20 -7.96 -20.66
C ASN A 109 -20.61 -8.29 -19.21
N SER A 110 -20.06 -9.34 -18.62
CA SER A 110 -20.28 -9.71 -17.22
C SER A 110 -19.15 -9.30 -16.29
N VAL A 111 -18.19 -8.51 -16.77
CA VAL A 111 -17.05 -8.09 -15.95
C VAL A 111 -17.47 -7.00 -14.97
N ILE A 112 -17.23 -7.27 -13.70
CA ILE A 112 -17.35 -6.34 -12.59
C ILE A 112 -15.94 -5.91 -12.21
N ARG A 113 -15.71 -4.60 -12.12
CA ARG A 113 -14.41 -4.04 -11.73
C ARG A 113 -14.55 -3.26 -10.43
N LEU A 114 -13.56 -3.40 -9.54
CA LEU A 114 -13.42 -2.60 -8.33
C LEU A 114 -11.99 -2.11 -8.18
N VAL A 115 -11.84 -0.81 -7.94
CA VAL A 115 -10.55 -0.19 -7.62
C VAL A 115 -10.71 0.65 -6.36
N ILE A 116 -9.91 0.34 -5.35
CA ILE A 116 -9.81 1.09 -4.09
C ILE A 116 -8.46 1.81 -4.07
N SER A 117 -8.50 3.13 -3.93
CA SER A 117 -7.32 3.97 -3.73
C SER A 117 -7.42 4.65 -2.37
N CYS A 118 -6.37 4.58 -1.55
CA CYS A 118 -6.36 5.22 -0.23
C CYS A 118 -4.95 5.59 0.20
N LYS A 119 -4.85 6.53 1.15
CA LYS A 119 -3.58 7.00 1.72
C LYS A 119 -3.48 6.59 3.18
N PRO A 120 -2.47 5.85 3.62
CA PRO A 120 -2.27 5.61 5.05
C PRO A 120 -1.90 6.91 5.77
N ARG A 121 -2.34 7.07 7.02
CA ARG A 121 -2.06 8.27 7.81
C ARG A 121 -0.57 8.50 8.04
N GLU A 122 0.19 7.42 8.20
CA GLU A 122 1.64 7.45 8.39
C GLU A 122 2.31 7.00 7.10
N THR A 123 3.28 7.77 6.61
CA THR A 123 4.09 7.39 5.46
C THR A 123 5.28 6.54 5.91
N PRO A 124 5.69 5.52 5.13
CA PRO A 124 6.92 4.78 5.44
C PRO A 124 8.12 5.75 5.40
N PHE A 125 9.06 5.54 6.33
CA PHE A 125 10.12 6.52 6.63
C PHE A 125 11.20 6.56 5.53
N LEU A 126 11.53 5.42 4.91
CA LEU A 126 12.77 5.27 4.12
C LEU A 126 12.59 5.09 2.61
N PHE A 127 11.43 4.62 2.13
CA PHE A 127 11.33 4.09 0.76
C PHE A 127 11.45 5.15 -0.35
N GLY A 128 11.11 6.42 -0.09
CA GLY A 128 11.28 7.52 -1.05
C GLY A 128 12.56 8.34 -0.83
N ARG A 129 12.96 8.52 0.42
CA ARG A 129 13.95 9.55 0.81
C ARG A 129 15.41 9.14 0.56
N LEU A 130 15.72 7.85 0.58
CA LEU A 130 17.10 7.36 0.43
C LEU A 130 17.60 7.28 -1.02
N LEU A 131 16.69 7.14 -1.99
CA LEU A 131 17.03 7.05 -3.42
C LEU A 131 17.09 8.43 -4.12
N GLY A 132 17.08 9.52 -3.35
CA GLY A 132 17.08 10.88 -3.91
C GLY A 132 15.79 11.22 -4.66
N ALA A 133 14.71 10.48 -4.44
CA ALA A 133 13.42 10.85 -4.99
C ALA A 133 13.00 12.18 -4.35
N ARG A 134 12.74 13.19 -5.19
CA ARG A 134 12.16 14.45 -4.74
C ARG A 134 10.81 14.15 -4.11
N ASP A 135 10.74 14.26 -2.78
CA ASP A 135 9.50 14.22 -2.00
C ASP A 135 8.49 15.21 -2.60
N GLN A 136 7.59 14.73 -3.47
CA GLN A 136 6.38 15.45 -3.89
C GLN A 136 5.20 14.52 -4.18
N GLY A 137 5.31 13.23 -3.87
CA GLY A 137 4.21 12.28 -4.01
C GLY A 137 3.75 11.79 -2.65
N GLU A 138 2.48 12.02 -2.31
CA GLU A 138 1.86 11.33 -1.17
C GLU A 138 1.80 9.82 -1.48
N PHE A 139 2.13 8.97 -0.51
CA PHE A 139 2.08 7.52 -0.68
C PHE A 139 0.61 7.07 -0.80
N VAL A 140 0.23 6.57 -1.98
CA VAL A 140 -1.12 6.06 -2.28
C VAL A 140 -1.05 4.55 -2.48
N ILE A 141 -1.87 3.82 -1.74
CA ILE A 141 -2.15 2.41 -1.98
C ILE A 141 -3.30 2.34 -2.97
N ARG A 142 -3.07 1.67 -4.11
CA ARG A 142 -4.10 1.41 -5.11
C ARG A 142 -4.18 -0.09 -5.36
N VAL A 143 -5.34 -0.67 -5.06
CA VAL A 143 -5.63 -2.09 -5.33
C VAL A 143 -6.83 -2.17 -6.25
N GLY A 144 -6.73 -3.02 -7.28
CA GLY A 144 -7.75 -3.21 -8.28
C GLY A 144 -8.00 -4.69 -8.52
N GLY A 145 -9.20 -5.03 -8.97
CA GLY A 145 -9.54 -6.40 -9.33
C GLY A 145 -10.80 -6.45 -10.18
N GLU A 146 -10.95 -7.58 -10.87
CA GLU A 146 -12.05 -7.86 -11.77
C GLU A 146 -12.60 -9.25 -11.49
N VAL A 147 -13.91 -9.40 -11.57
CA VAL A 147 -14.61 -10.68 -11.40
C VAL A 147 -15.79 -10.75 -12.35
N LEU A 148 -16.17 -11.94 -12.78
CA LEU A 148 -17.37 -12.14 -13.58
C LEU A 148 -18.61 -12.18 -12.68
N SER A 149 -19.67 -11.47 -13.06
CA SER A 149 -20.96 -11.51 -12.37
C SER A 149 -21.61 -12.88 -12.46
N GLU A 150 -22.15 -13.33 -11.34
CA GLU A 150 -22.97 -14.55 -11.22
C GLU A 150 -24.46 -14.24 -11.06
N ARG A 151 -24.82 -12.95 -11.01
CA ARG A 151 -26.20 -12.52 -10.84
C ARG A 151 -27.07 -13.10 -11.97
N PRO A 152 -28.16 -13.83 -11.65
CA PRO A 152 -29.04 -14.37 -12.69
C PRO A 152 -29.71 -13.24 -13.47
N LEU A 153 -29.98 -13.51 -14.75
CA LEU A 153 -30.78 -12.67 -15.65
C LEU A 153 -32.21 -12.52 -15.16
#